data_AF-A0A2D4K4L1-F1
#
_entry.id   AF-A0A2D4K4L1-F1
#
_cell.length_a   1.000
_cell.length_b   1.000
_cell.length_c   1.000
_cell.angle_alpha   90.00
_cell.angle_beta   90.00
_cell.angle_gamma   90.00
#
_symmetry.space_group_name_H-M   'P 1'
#
loop_
_entity.id
_entity.type
_entity.pdbx_description
1 polymer ?
#
loop_
_entity_poly.entity_id
_entity_poly.type
_entity_poly.pdbx_seq_one_letter_code
_entity_poly.pdbx_strand_id
1 'polypeptide(L)'
;YLYFLAQIPVAMSPLSNNSLFLEYAKNPLLDFHQKGLMVSLSTDDPMQFHYTKEPLMEEYAIAAQVFKLSTCDMCEIARNSVLQCGLSHEEKVHILGKNYHEDGPQGNNISRTNVAQIRMAYRYETLCYELDLMAEGMKSPD
;
A
#
# COMPACT_ATOMS: atom_id res chain seq x y z
N TYR A 1 10.60 4.70 9.15
CA TYR A 1 11.59 5.16 8.18
C TYR A 1 12.23 3.99 7.43
N LEU A 2 12.91 3.05 8.09
CA LEU A 2 13.52 1.88 7.41
C LEU A 2 12.53 1.04 6.58
N TYR A 3 11.30 0.83 7.07
CA TYR A 3 10.25 0.14 6.30
C TYR A 3 9.89 0.84 4.99
N PHE A 4 9.98 2.17 4.95
CA PHE A 4 9.79 2.94 3.73
C PHE A 4 10.98 2.75 2.78
N LEU A 5 12.22 2.92 3.25
CA LEU A 5 13.41 2.77 2.40
C LEU A 5 13.54 1.36 1.83
N ALA A 6 13.28 0.33 2.63
CA ALA A 6 13.35 -1.06 2.22
C ALA A 6 12.05 -1.56 1.56
N GLN A 7 11.04 -0.71 1.39
CA GLN A 7 9.72 -1.04 0.83
C GLN A 7 9.12 -2.34 1.41
N ILE A 8 9.22 -2.50 2.73
CA ILE A 8 8.72 -3.69 3.43
C ILE A 8 7.18 -3.59 3.52
N PRO A 9 6.43 -4.59 3.02
CA PRO A 9 4.97 -4.56 3.07
C PRO A 9 4.41 -4.60 4.50
N VAL A 10 3.33 -3.87 4.72
CA VAL A 10 2.57 -3.88 5.98
C VAL A 10 1.09 -4.12 5.68
N ALA A 11 0.58 -5.27 6.13
CA ALA A 11 -0.86 -5.54 6.14
C ALA A 11 -1.48 -4.99 7.43
N MET A 12 -2.55 -4.22 7.29
CA MET A 12 -3.20 -3.55 8.41
C MET A 12 -4.70 -3.88 8.42
N SER A 13 -5.26 -4.05 9.61
CA SER A 13 -6.68 -4.33 9.82
C SER A 13 -7.33 -3.29 10.74
N PRO A 14 -7.61 -2.08 10.21
CA PRO A 14 -8.19 -0.98 10.98
C PRO A 14 -9.44 -1.33 11.82
N LEU A 15 -10.38 -2.14 11.32
CA LEU A 15 -11.59 -2.53 12.08
C LEU A 15 -11.27 -3.43 13.26
N SER A 16 -10.38 -4.41 13.08
CA SER A 16 -9.86 -5.24 14.18
C SER A 16 -9.16 -4.36 15.21
N ASN A 17 -8.27 -3.48 14.77
CA ASN A 17 -7.52 -2.57 15.65
C ASN A 17 -8.44 -1.64 16.46
N ASN A 18 -9.50 -1.13 15.83
CA ASN A 18 -10.54 -0.33 16.47
C ASN A 18 -11.31 -1.08 17.55
N SER A 19 -11.59 -2.34 17.30
CA SER A 19 -12.34 -3.17 18.25
C SER A 19 -11.50 -3.57 19.47
N LEU A 20 -10.16 -3.61 19.33
CA LEU A 20 -9.27 -4.17 20.35
C LEU A 20 -8.48 -3.13 21.16
N PHE A 21 -7.93 -2.08 20.53
CA PHE A 21 -6.92 -1.25 21.21
C PHE A 21 -6.79 0.21 20.73
N LEU A 22 -7.30 0.59 19.56
CA LEU A 22 -7.06 1.93 18.99
C LEU A 22 -8.25 2.44 18.18
N GLU A 23 -8.85 3.55 18.60
CA GLU A 23 -9.90 4.24 17.85
C GLU A 23 -9.57 4.36 16.34
N TYR A 24 -10.53 4.04 15.48
CA TYR A 24 -10.33 3.88 14.03
C TYR A 24 -9.65 5.09 13.38
N ALA A 25 -10.09 6.30 13.74
CA ALA A 25 -9.54 7.54 13.19
C ALA A 25 -8.07 7.79 13.56
N LYS A 26 -7.57 7.12 14.61
CA LYS A 26 -6.16 7.20 15.06
C LYS A 26 -5.30 6.09 14.47
N ASN A 27 -5.86 5.19 13.65
CA ASN A 27 -5.09 4.15 12.99
C ASN A 27 -4.03 4.78 12.05
N PRO A 28 -2.77 4.33 12.07
CA PRO A 28 -1.70 4.97 11.31
C PRO A 28 -1.72 4.66 9.81
N LEU A 29 -2.72 3.92 9.31
CA LEU A 29 -2.84 3.56 7.89
C LEU A 29 -2.72 4.76 6.96
N LEU A 30 -3.48 5.84 7.21
CA LEU A 30 -3.47 7.02 6.36
C LEU A 30 -2.10 7.68 6.35
N ASP A 31 -1.50 7.87 7.53
CA ASP A 31 -0.17 8.45 7.67
C ASP A 31 0.90 7.63 6.95
N PHE A 32 0.83 6.30 7.08
CA PHE A 32 1.77 5.39 6.43
C PHE A 32 1.60 5.41 4.90
N HIS A 33 0.35 5.41 4.43
CA HIS A 33 0.05 5.54 3.01
C HIS A 33 0.55 6.88 2.45
N GLN A 34 0.30 7.99 3.13
CA GLN A 34 0.77 9.32 2.69
C GLN A 34 2.30 9.38 2.62
N LYS A 35 2.99 8.80 3.60
CA LYS A 35 4.47 8.68 3.62
C LYS A 35 5.04 7.72 2.58
N GLY A 36 4.20 7.00 1.83
CA GLY A 36 4.65 6.11 0.75
C GLY A 36 5.12 4.75 1.23
N LEU A 37 4.72 4.31 2.42
CA LEU A 37 4.93 2.93 2.83
C LEU A 37 4.06 1.98 2.00
N MET A 38 4.56 0.78 1.77
CA MET A 38 3.83 -0.29 1.10
C MET A 38 2.77 -0.89 2.02
N VAL A 39 1.66 -0.18 2.18
CA VAL A 39 0.54 -0.61 3.03
C VAL A 39 -0.55 -1.30 2.23
N SER A 40 -1.26 -2.21 2.90
CA SER A 40 -2.47 -2.86 2.40
C SER A 40 -3.50 -3.03 3.51
N LEU A 41 -4.76 -3.25 3.11
CA LEU A 41 -5.85 -3.59 4.02
C LEU A 41 -6.05 -5.11 4.10
N SER A 42 -6.29 -5.59 5.31
CA SER A 42 -6.63 -6.98 5.63
C SER A 42 -7.79 -7.02 6.63
N THR A 43 -8.40 -8.20 6.81
CA THR A 43 -9.56 -8.35 7.70
C THR A 43 -9.22 -8.84 9.11
N ASP A 44 -8.07 -9.49 9.31
CA ASP A 44 -7.72 -10.22 10.55
C ASP A 44 -8.71 -11.36 10.81
N ASP A 45 -9.71 -11.18 11.68
CA ASP A 45 -10.78 -12.14 11.99
C ASP A 45 -12.15 -11.68 11.47
N PRO A 46 -12.52 -11.98 10.20
CA PRO A 46 -13.72 -11.43 9.59
C PRO A 46 -15.02 -11.83 10.29
N MET A 47 -15.08 -13.01 10.90
CA MET A 47 -16.25 -13.44 11.67
C MET A 47 -16.47 -12.64 12.96
N GLN A 48 -15.41 -12.04 13.50
CA GLN A 48 -15.45 -11.31 14.76
C GLN A 48 -15.72 -9.81 14.55
N PHE A 49 -15.17 -9.23 13.49
CA PHE A 49 -15.12 -7.76 13.34
C PHE A 49 -15.99 -7.20 12.21
N HIS A 50 -16.47 -8.03 11.28
CA HIS A 50 -17.22 -7.58 10.10
C HIS A 50 -18.69 -8.00 10.17
N TYR A 51 -19.56 -7.16 9.63
CA TYR A 51 -21.01 -7.38 9.64
C TYR A 51 -21.57 -7.72 8.26
N THR A 52 -20.81 -7.43 7.20
CA THR A 52 -21.22 -7.67 5.83
C THR A 52 -20.81 -9.07 5.36
N LYS A 53 -21.38 -9.51 4.23
CA LYS A 53 -20.99 -10.76 3.56
C LYS A 53 -19.63 -10.67 2.88
N GLU A 54 -19.13 -9.47 2.65
CA GLU A 54 -17.89 -9.19 1.92
C GLU A 54 -16.93 -8.40 2.83
N PRO A 55 -16.28 -9.06 3.81
CA PRO A 55 -15.58 -8.39 4.91
C PRO A 55 -14.44 -7.48 4.42
N LEU A 56 -13.67 -7.93 3.42
CA LEU A 56 -12.61 -7.08 2.86
C LEU A 56 -13.18 -5.83 2.16
N MET A 57 -14.32 -5.96 1.48
CA MET A 57 -14.96 -4.81 0.82
C MET A 57 -15.46 -3.80 1.86
N GLU A 58 -15.97 -4.27 2.99
CA GLU A 58 -16.34 -3.43 4.15
C GLU A 58 -15.12 -2.67 4.71
N GLU A 59 -13.96 -3.33 4.85
CA GLU A 59 -12.72 -2.68 5.29
C GLU A 59 -12.34 -1.52 4.36
N TYR A 60 -12.35 -1.76 3.05
CA TYR A 60 -12.06 -0.74 2.04
C TYR A 60 -13.10 0.40 2.05
N ALA A 61 -14.39 0.08 2.16
CA ALA A 61 -15.46 1.07 2.17
C ALA A 61 -15.36 2.01 3.38
N ILE A 62 -15.14 1.45 4.57
CA ILE A 62 -15.01 2.24 5.81
C ILE A 62 -13.71 3.05 5.78
N ALA A 63 -12.58 2.46 5.37
CA ALA A 63 -11.32 3.18 5.23
C ALA A 63 -11.43 4.35 4.25
N ALA A 64 -12.08 4.15 3.10
CA ALA A 64 -12.31 5.21 2.13
C ALA A 64 -13.15 6.36 2.69
N GLN A 65 -14.22 6.03 3.42
CA GLN A 65 -15.11 7.03 3.99
C GLN A 65 -14.48 7.81 5.15
N VAL A 66 -13.75 7.14 6.04
CA VAL A 66 -13.15 7.75 7.23
C VAL A 66 -11.89 8.52 6.86
N PHE A 67 -10.97 7.91 6.10
CA PHE A 67 -9.69 8.53 5.71
C PHE A 67 -9.77 9.38 4.44
N LYS A 68 -10.95 9.49 3.83
CA LYS A 68 -11.19 10.27 2.60
C LYS A 68 -10.29 9.85 1.44
N LEU A 69 -10.05 8.54 1.30
CA LEU A 69 -9.23 7.98 0.24
C LEU A 69 -9.91 8.18 -1.12
N SER A 70 -9.13 8.64 -2.09
CA SER A 70 -9.57 8.70 -3.49
C SER A 70 -9.57 7.30 -4.12
N THR A 71 -10.18 7.18 -5.30
CA THR A 71 -10.12 5.94 -6.09
C THR A 71 -8.68 5.54 -6.41
N CYS A 72 -7.81 6.51 -6.69
CA CYS A 72 -6.39 6.24 -6.96
C CYS A 72 -5.71 5.63 -5.71
N ASP A 73 -6.00 6.16 -4.52
CA ASP A 73 -5.43 5.67 -3.26
C ASP A 73 -5.90 4.25 -2.96
N MET A 74 -7.20 3.98 -3.12
CA MET A 74 -7.75 2.62 -2.95
C MET A 74 -7.13 1.63 -3.94
N CYS A 75 -6.99 2.01 -5.21
CA CYS A 75 -6.34 1.18 -6.23
C CYS A 75 -4.86 0.94 -5.93
N GLU A 76 -4.14 1.93 -5.39
CA GLU A 76 -2.74 1.77 -4.97
C GLU A 76 -2.61 0.79 -3.81
N ILE A 77 -3.46 0.91 -2.79
CA ILE A 77 -3.50 -0.01 -1.63
C ILE A 77 -3.86 -1.44 -2.09
N ALA A 78 -4.83 -1.59 -3.01
CA ALA A 78 -5.18 -2.87 -3.60
C ALA A 78 -4.06 -3.45 -4.49
N ARG A 79 -3.34 -2.61 -5.25
CA ARG A 79 -2.15 -3.06 -6.00
C ARG A 79 -1.08 -3.62 -5.05
N ASN A 80 -0.84 -2.94 -3.93
CA ASN A 80 0.15 -3.36 -2.94
C ASN A 80 -0.20 -4.69 -2.26
N SER A 81 -1.50 -5.00 -2.09
CA SER A 81 -1.92 -6.30 -1.55
C SER A 81 -1.56 -7.45 -2.49
N VAL A 82 -1.70 -7.27 -3.81
CA VAL A 82 -1.30 -8.28 -4.81
C VAL A 82 0.23 -8.40 -4.89
N LEU A 83 0.96 -7.30 -4.74
CA LEU A 83 2.43 -7.37 -4.75
C LEU A 83 2.98 -8.18 -3.57
N GLN A 84 2.45 -7.97 -2.36
CA GLN A 84 2.94 -8.66 -1.16
C GLN A 84 2.44 -10.09 -1.01
N CYS A 85 1.33 -10.46 -1.67
CA CYS A 85 0.75 -11.78 -1.49
C CYS A 85 1.62 -12.92 -2.06
N GLY A 86 1.36 -14.14 -1.64
CA GLY A 86 2.07 -15.35 -2.08
C GLY A 86 1.60 -15.94 -3.42
N LEU A 87 0.87 -15.18 -4.26
CA LEU A 87 0.42 -15.65 -5.58
C LEU A 87 1.60 -15.96 -6.51
N SER A 88 1.35 -16.85 -7.48
CA SER A 88 2.35 -17.23 -8.48
C SER A 88 2.74 -16.04 -9.37
N HIS A 89 3.88 -16.14 -10.03
CA HIS A 89 4.31 -15.12 -10.99
C HIS A 89 3.28 -14.93 -12.09
N GLU A 90 2.73 -16.03 -12.63
CA GLU A 90 1.72 -16.02 -13.70
C GLU A 90 0.44 -15.30 -13.27
N GLU A 91 -0.02 -15.53 -12.04
CA GLU A 91 -1.18 -14.86 -11.45
C GLU A 91 -0.91 -13.36 -11.27
N LYS A 92 0.27 -12.98 -10.75
CA LYS A 92 0.66 -11.57 -10.61
C LYS A 92 0.79 -10.87 -11.97
N VAL A 93 1.32 -11.54 -13.00
CA VAL A 93 1.35 -11.01 -14.37
C VAL A 93 -0.06 -10.79 -14.91
N HIS A 94 -0.98 -11.71 -14.64
CA HIS A 94 -2.36 -11.59 -15.08
C HIS A 94 -3.07 -10.39 -14.42
N ILE A 95 -2.86 -10.19 -13.12
CA ILE A 95 -3.52 -9.16 -12.32
C ILE A 95 -2.89 -7.78 -12.49
N LEU A 96 -1.55 -7.69 -12.44
CA LEU A 96 -0.81 -6.42 -12.41
C LEU A 96 -0.22 -6.01 -13.76
N GLY A 97 -0.01 -6.97 -14.65
CA GLY A 97 0.65 -6.78 -15.95
C GLY A 97 2.03 -7.44 -16.03
N LYS A 98 2.53 -7.63 -17.25
CA LYS A 98 3.77 -8.36 -17.54
C LYS A 98 5.01 -7.80 -16.82
N ASN A 99 5.09 -6.48 -16.70
CA ASN A 99 6.28 -5.80 -16.18
C ASN A 99 6.19 -5.50 -14.68
N TYR A 100 5.28 -6.12 -13.93
CA TYR A 100 5.01 -5.73 -12.53
C TYR A 100 6.22 -5.76 -11.58
N HIS A 101 7.29 -6.46 -11.97
CA HIS A 101 8.55 -6.61 -11.24
C HIS A 101 9.52 -5.44 -11.45
N GLU A 102 9.29 -4.60 -12.46
CA GLU A 102 10.08 -3.40 -12.71
C GLU A 102 9.75 -2.33 -11.67
N ASP A 103 10.75 -1.53 -11.29
CA ASP A 103 10.55 -0.44 -10.36
C ASP A 103 9.88 0.78 -11.02
N GLY A 104 9.20 1.55 -10.18
CA GLY A 104 8.57 2.81 -10.57
C GLY A 104 7.45 2.69 -11.61
N PRO A 105 7.29 3.68 -12.50
CA PRO A 105 6.18 3.72 -13.47
C PRO A 105 6.18 2.56 -14.47
N GLN A 106 7.36 2.00 -14.77
CA GLN A 106 7.51 0.93 -15.76
C GLN A 106 6.86 -0.37 -15.28
N GLY A 107 6.82 -0.58 -13.96
CA GLY A 107 6.16 -1.71 -13.33
C GLY A 107 4.66 -1.55 -13.11
N ASN A 108 4.04 -0.51 -13.67
CA ASN A 108 2.61 -0.28 -13.55
C ASN A 108 1.92 -0.30 -14.90
N ASN A 109 0.90 -1.15 -15.02
CA ASN A 109 -0.02 -1.14 -16.14
C ASN A 109 -1.37 -0.58 -15.69
N ILE A 110 -1.64 0.68 -16.02
CA ILE A 110 -2.86 1.39 -15.62
C ILE A 110 -4.15 0.66 -16.05
N SER A 111 -4.15 -0.04 -17.20
CA SER A 111 -5.33 -0.79 -17.67
C SER A 111 -5.69 -1.99 -16.78
N ARG A 112 -4.76 -2.41 -15.91
CA ARG A 112 -4.90 -3.54 -15.00
C ARG A 112 -5.07 -3.09 -13.55
N THR A 113 -4.26 -2.12 -13.12
CA THR A 113 -4.20 -1.68 -11.72
C THR A 113 -5.10 -0.49 -11.42
N ASN A 114 -5.50 0.27 -12.44
CA ASN A 114 -6.20 1.54 -12.32
C ASN A 114 -5.46 2.61 -11.47
N VAL A 115 -4.16 2.42 -11.23
CA VAL A 115 -3.30 3.41 -10.57
C VAL A 115 -2.70 4.32 -11.63
N ALA A 116 -2.87 5.63 -11.44
CA ALA A 116 -2.35 6.63 -12.38
C ALA A 116 -0.83 6.56 -12.50
N GLN A 117 -0.28 6.67 -13.71
CA GLN A 117 1.18 6.61 -13.90
C GLN A 117 1.94 7.72 -13.16
N ILE A 118 1.35 8.91 -13.07
CA ILE A 118 1.93 10.01 -12.31
C ILE A 118 2.03 9.70 -10.80
N ARG A 119 1.10 8.91 -10.25
CA ARG A 119 1.17 8.46 -8.84
C ARG A 119 2.39 7.55 -8.65
N MET A 120 2.61 6.60 -9.56
CA MET A 120 3.75 5.69 -9.51
C MET A 120 5.09 6.42 -9.70
N ALA A 121 5.13 7.40 -10.60
CA ALA A 121 6.31 8.24 -10.81
C ALA A 121 6.67 9.01 -9.55
N TYR A 122 5.70 9.69 -8.96
CA TYR A 122 5.89 10.43 -7.71
C TYR A 122 6.41 9.54 -6.58
N ARG A 123 5.83 8.35 -6.38
CA ARG A 123 6.29 7.40 -5.35
C ARG A 123 7.74 6.98 -5.56
N TYR A 124 8.08 6.66 -6.80
CA TYR A 124 9.42 6.21 -7.17
C TYR A 124 10.47 7.31 -7.03
N GLU A 125 10.20 8.50 -7.57
CA GLU A 125 11.08 9.66 -7.47
C GLU A 125 11.34 10.05 -6.01
N THR A 126 10.30 10.02 -5.16
CA THR A 126 10.43 10.30 -3.73
C THR A 126 11.30 9.26 -3.03
N LEU A 127 11.15 7.98 -3.36
CA LEU A 127 11.98 6.91 -2.79
C LEU A 127 13.44 7.05 -3.21
N CYS A 128 13.71 7.27 -4.51
CA CYS A 128 15.07 7.49 -5.02
C CYS A 128 15.72 8.69 -4.34
N TYR A 129 15.00 9.81 -4.22
CA TYR A 129 15.49 11.00 -3.55
C TYR A 129 15.92 10.73 -2.10
N GLU A 130 15.11 10.01 -1.33
CA GLU A 130 15.42 9.66 0.06
C GLU A 130 16.61 8.70 0.16
N LEU A 131 16.73 7.73 -0.75
CA LEU A 131 17.87 6.82 -0.81
C LEU A 131 19.17 7.56 -1.18
N ASP A 132 19.11 8.48 -2.14
CA ASP A 132 20.24 9.30 -2.54
C ASP A 132 20.71 10.18 -1.37
N LEU A 133 19.78 10.77 -0.61
CA LEU A 133 20.09 11.58 0.57
C LEU A 133 20.79 10.76 1.66
N MET A 134 20.37 9.51 1.88
CA MET A 134 21.07 8.58 2.78
C MET A 134 22.46 8.23 2.26
N ALA A 135 22.60 7.97 0.96
CA ALA A 135 23.88 7.63 0.34
C ALA A 135 24.87 8.81 0.39
N GLU A 136 24.41 10.04 0.21
CA GLU A 136 25.21 11.26 0.37
C GLU A 136 25.66 11.46 1.83
N GLY A 137 24.76 11.24 2.79
CA GLY A 137 25.12 11.28 4.21
C GLY A 137 26.21 10.27 4.58
N MET A 138 26.22 9.10 3.93
CA MET A 138 27.29 8.10 4.08
C MET A 138 28.60 8.47 3.38
N LYS A 139 28.55 9.27 2.30
CA LYS A 139 29.72 9.81 1.58
C LYS A 139 30.38 10.98 2.32
N SER A 140 30.01 11.23 3.57
CA SER A 140 30.71 12.17 4.46
C SER A 140 31.72 11.44 5.36
N PRO A 141 32.92 11.09 4.88
CA PRO A 141 34.09 10.88 5.74
C PRO A 141 35.07 12.05 5.62
N ASP A 142 35.46 12.59 6.79
CA ASP A 142 36.59 13.48 7.11
C ASP A 142 36.69 14.87 6.43
#